data_AF-A0A7Y3P1F0-F1
#
_entry.id   AF-A0A7Y3P1F0-F1
#
_cell.length_a   1.000
_cell.length_b   1.000
_cell.length_c   1.000
_cell.angle_alpha   90.00
_cell.angle_beta   90.00
_cell.angle_gamma   90.00
#
_symmetry.space_group_name_H-M   'P 1'
#
loop_
_entity.id
_entity.type
_entity.pdbx_description
1 polymer ?
#
loop_
_entity_poly.entity_id
_entity_poly.type
_entity_poly.pdbx_seq_one_letter_code
_entity_poly.pdbx_strand_id
1 'polypeptide(L)'
;MFDFEKLDVYQKAKSFNKEVLKYLADTDSLNRTTKDQLQRASLSIMLNIAEGSSRFSKADRKNFFIIARGSAFECVAVFDFLKDEDLMARDCKLNCAI
;
A
#
# COMPACT_ATOMS: atom_id res chain seq x y z
N MET A 1 6.06 -8.41 -21.19
CA MET A 1 5.94 -8.68 -19.75
C MET A 1 7.22 -8.21 -19.09
N PHE A 2 7.14 -7.35 -18.09
CA PHE A 2 8.30 -6.84 -17.36
C PHE A 2 8.67 -7.78 -16.21
N ASP A 3 9.95 -7.88 -15.84
CA ASP A 3 10.40 -8.86 -14.84
C ASP A 3 9.84 -8.61 -13.44
N PHE A 4 9.57 -7.35 -13.07
CA PHE A 4 8.97 -7.04 -11.77
C PHE A 4 7.57 -7.65 -11.61
N GLU A 5 6.85 -7.91 -12.70
CA GLU A 5 5.50 -8.49 -12.67
C GLU A 5 5.50 -9.93 -12.14
N LYS A 6 6.66 -10.61 -12.18
CA LYS A 6 6.86 -11.96 -11.66
C LYS A 6 7.24 -11.99 -10.18
N LEU A 7 7.54 -10.83 -9.57
CA LEU A 7 7.94 -10.78 -8.16
C LEU A 7 6.72 -10.99 -7.27
N ASP A 8 6.79 -11.95 -6.36
CA ASP A 8 5.73 -12.21 -5.38
C ASP A 8 5.37 -10.95 -4.58
N VAL A 9 6.37 -10.17 -4.19
CA VAL A 9 6.16 -8.92 -3.43
C VAL A 9 5.40 -7.87 -4.25
N TYR A 10 5.63 -7.80 -5.57
CA TYR A 10 4.88 -6.90 -6.43
C TYR A 10 3.43 -7.36 -6.59
N GLN A 11 3.21 -8.66 -6.80
CA GLN A 11 1.86 -9.23 -6.92
C GLN A 11 1.04 -9.02 -5.64
N LYS A 12 1.66 -9.22 -4.46
CA LYS A 12 1.05 -8.92 -3.16
C LYS A 12 0.75 -7.43 -2.99
N ALA A 13 1.69 -6.55 -3.30
CA ALA A 13 1.47 -5.09 -3.23
C ALA A 13 0.33 -4.64 -4.17
N LYS A 14 0.24 -5.22 -5.37
CA LYS A 14 -0.84 -4.96 -6.32
C LYS A 14 -2.19 -5.47 -5.82
N SER A 15 -2.24 -6.64 -5.17
CA SER A 15 -3.46 -7.15 -4.53
C SER A 15 -3.88 -6.24 -3.38
N PHE A 16 -2.94 -5.88 -2.51
CA PHE A 16 -3.19 -4.98 -1.38
C PHE A 16 -3.73 -3.62 -1.83
N ASN A 17 -3.16 -3.00 -2.86
CA ASN A 17 -3.71 -1.75 -3.39
C ASN A 17 -5.16 -1.91 -3.91
N LYS A 18 -5.51 -3.03 -4.55
CA LYS A 18 -6.90 -3.30 -4.95
C LYS A 18 -7.83 -3.44 -3.75
N GLU A 19 -7.39 -4.13 -2.70
CA GLU A 19 -8.15 -4.29 -1.46
C GLU A 19 -8.37 -2.94 -0.77
N VAL A 20 -7.35 -2.09 -0.72
CA VAL A 20 -7.45 -0.72 -0.21
C VAL A 20 -8.43 0.11 -1.03
N LEU A 21 -8.35 0.09 -2.36
CA LEU A 21 -9.28 0.83 -3.22
C LEU A 21 -10.73 0.38 -3.01
N LYS A 22 -10.96 -0.93 -2.87
CA LYS A 22 -12.26 -1.48 -2.56
C LYS A 22 -12.74 -1.01 -1.17
N TYR A 23 -11.90 -1.12 -0.15
CA TYR A 23 -12.19 -0.63 1.20
C TYR A 23 -12.59 0.86 1.21
N LEU A 24 -11.85 1.70 0.49
CA LEU A 24 -12.12 3.14 0.42
C LEU A 24 -13.44 3.46 -0.32
N ALA A 25 -13.81 2.65 -1.31
CA ALA A 25 -15.08 2.75 -2.02
C ALA A 25 -16.26 2.32 -1.14
N ASP A 26 -16.07 1.31 -0.30
CA ASP A 26 -17.11 0.75 0.57
C ASP A 26 -17.24 1.50 1.92
N THR A 27 -16.35 2.47 2.22
CA THR A 27 -16.32 3.19 3.50
C THR A 27 -16.64 4.68 3.32
N ASP A 28 -17.90 5.06 3.51
CA ASP A 28 -18.35 6.47 3.37
C ASP A 28 -18.02 7.37 4.55
N SER A 29 -17.71 6.79 5.72
CA SER A 29 -17.40 7.54 6.95
C SER A 29 -16.05 8.26 6.92
N LEU A 30 -15.15 7.91 5.99
CA LEU A 30 -13.81 8.50 5.93
C LEU A 30 -13.82 9.84 5.21
N ASN A 31 -13.20 10.84 5.84
CA ASN A 31 -12.94 12.11 5.17
C ASN A 31 -11.99 11.96 3.98
N ARG A 32 -12.09 12.90 3.03
CA ARG A 32 -11.30 12.89 1.79
C ARG A 32 -9.79 12.78 2.03
N THR A 33 -9.26 13.53 3.00
CA THR A 33 -7.82 13.52 3.30
C THR A 33 -7.33 12.12 3.66
N THR A 34 -8.07 11.40 4.50
CA THR A 34 -7.70 10.05 4.95
C THR A 34 -7.78 9.05 3.80
N LYS A 35 -8.83 9.16 2.97
CA LYS A 35 -8.95 8.34 1.75
C LYS A 35 -7.75 8.57 0.82
N ASP A 36 -7.41 9.83 0.54
CA ASP A 36 -6.29 10.20 -0.34
C ASP A 36 -4.95 9.70 0.21
N GLN A 37 -4.69 9.83 1.51
CA GLN A 37 -3.43 9.36 2.12
C GLN A 37 -3.28 7.84 2.01
N LEU A 38 -4.33 7.08 2.38
CA LEU A 38 -4.29 5.62 2.31
C LEU A 38 -4.18 5.11 0.87
N GLN A 39 -4.90 5.75 -0.06
CA GLN A 39 -4.83 5.43 -1.49
C GLN A 39 -3.42 5.66 -2.04
N ARG A 40 -2.81 6.82 -1.75
CA ARG A 40 -1.47 7.17 -2.22
C ARG A 40 -0.40 6.26 -1.62
N ALA A 41 -0.45 6.02 -0.32
CA ALA A 41 0.49 5.14 0.37
C ALA A 41 0.44 3.72 -0.23
N SER A 42 -0.75 3.12 -0.36
CA SER A 42 -0.88 1.76 -0.90
C SER A 42 -0.42 1.64 -2.35
N LEU A 43 -0.73 2.64 -3.19
CA LEU A 43 -0.27 2.68 -4.58
C LEU A 43 1.26 2.83 -4.66
N SER A 44 1.84 3.67 -3.81
CA SER A 44 3.28 3.94 -3.74
C SER A 44 4.10 2.67 -3.50
N ILE A 45 3.58 1.68 -2.74
CA ILE A 45 4.27 0.40 -2.50
C ILE A 45 4.57 -0.31 -3.83
N MET A 46 3.55 -0.57 -4.66
CA MET A 46 3.75 -1.30 -5.92
C MET A 46 4.55 -0.50 -6.95
N LEU A 47 4.38 0.83 -6.99
CA LEU A 47 5.12 1.70 -7.90
C LEU A 47 6.63 1.69 -7.59
N ASN A 48 7.00 1.81 -6.30
CA ASN A 48 8.40 1.78 -5.90
C ASN A 48 9.04 0.39 -6.07
N ILE A 49 8.28 -0.70 -5.93
CA ILE A 49 8.79 -2.04 -6.25
C ILE A 49 9.10 -2.16 -7.74
N ALA A 50 8.20 -1.71 -8.61
CA ALA A 50 8.40 -1.73 -10.05
C ALA A 50 9.60 -0.86 -10.47
N GLU A 51 9.67 0.36 -9.96
CA GLU A 51 10.76 1.29 -10.28
C GLU A 51 12.10 0.80 -9.74
N GLY A 52 12.17 0.35 -8.49
CA GLY A 52 13.39 -0.22 -7.90
C GLY A 52 13.91 -1.41 -8.69
N SER A 53 13.00 -2.26 -9.19
CA SER A 53 13.35 -3.42 -10.01
C SER A 53 13.99 -3.04 -11.35
N SER A 54 13.73 -1.83 -11.85
CA SER A 54 14.34 -1.30 -13.08
C SER A 54 15.76 -0.74 -12.87
N ARG A 55 16.19 -0.51 -11.62
CA ARG A 55 17.46 0.16 -11.33
C ARG A 55 18.67 -0.76 -11.49
N PHE A 56 19.71 -0.21 -12.11
CA PHE A 56 20.96 -0.92 -12.41
C PHE A 56 21.78 -1.20 -11.14
N SER A 57 22.02 -0.18 -10.31
CA SER A 57 22.84 -0.32 -9.12
C SER A 57 22.04 -0.91 -7.95
N LYS A 58 22.72 -1.74 -7.14
CA LYS A 58 22.12 -2.30 -5.92
C LYS A 58 21.75 -1.22 -4.91
N ALA A 59 22.54 -0.16 -4.82
CA ALA A 59 22.30 0.95 -3.89
C ALA A 59 21.03 1.73 -4.25
N ASP A 60 20.85 2.06 -5.53
CA ASP A 60 19.65 2.79 -5.98
C ASP A 60 18.39 1.93 -5.86
N ARG A 61 18.46 0.65 -6.28
CA ARG A 61 17.38 -0.33 -6.07
C ARG A 61 16.94 -0.42 -4.60
N LYS A 62 17.91 -0.45 -3.67
CA LYS A 62 17.64 -0.49 -2.23
C LYS A 62 16.84 0.73 -1.76
N ASN A 63 17.13 1.93 -2.27
CA ASN A 63 16.41 3.14 -1.89
C ASN A 63 14.92 3.04 -2.22
N PHE A 64 14.57 2.58 -3.42
CA PHE A 64 13.18 2.34 -3.81
C PHE A 64 12.47 1.32 -2.92
N PHE A 65 13.14 0.22 -2.56
CA PHE A 65 12.55 -0.78 -1.67
C PHE A 65 12.39 -0.28 -0.24
N ILE A 66 13.27 0.61 0.22
CA ILE A 66 13.09 1.31 1.52
C ILE A 66 11.86 2.22 1.46
N ILE A 67 11.66 2.96 0.37
CA ILE A 67 10.48 3.81 0.18
C ILE A 67 9.21 2.96 0.14
N ALA A 68 9.19 1.86 -0.63
CA ALA A 68 8.06 0.94 -0.67
C ALA A 68 7.69 0.42 0.73
N ARG A 69 8.70 0.09 1.54
CA ARG A 69 8.50 -0.30 2.94
C ARG A 69 7.96 0.87 3.78
N GLY A 70 8.48 2.08 3.60
CA GLY A 70 7.94 3.29 4.25
C GLY A 70 6.45 3.47 3.98
N SER A 71 6.03 3.39 2.71
CA SER A 71 4.63 3.48 2.30
C SER A 71 3.75 2.37 2.90
N ALA A 72 4.29 1.17 3.11
CA ALA A 72 3.57 0.10 3.81
C ALA A 72 3.31 0.46 5.29
N PHE A 73 4.29 1.07 5.96
CA PHE A 73 4.13 1.54 7.34
C PHE A 73 3.17 2.73 7.43
N GLU A 74 3.11 3.60 6.43
CA GLU A 74 2.09 4.65 6.34
C GLU A 74 0.68 4.04 6.28
N CYS A 75 0.46 3.00 5.48
CA CYS A 75 -0.84 2.29 5.46
C CYS A 75 -1.20 1.71 6.83
N VAL A 76 -0.24 1.07 7.51
CA VAL A 76 -0.44 0.52 8.85
C VAL A 76 -0.83 1.62 9.84
N ALA A 77 -0.11 2.74 9.85
CA ALA A 77 -0.40 3.86 10.73
C ALA A 77 -1.80 4.47 10.48
N VAL A 78 -2.22 4.57 9.22
CA VAL A 78 -3.58 5.03 8.90
C VAL A 78 -4.63 4.04 9.38
N PHE A 79 -4.47 2.74 9.16
CA PHE A 79 -5.42 1.74 9.65
C PHE A 79 -5.49 1.67 11.17
N ASP A 80 -4.36 1.82 11.85
CA ASP A 80 -4.29 1.89 13.32
C ASP A 80 -5.09 3.09 13.85
N PHE A 81 -4.87 4.28 13.27
CA PHE A 81 -5.66 5.47 13.59
C PHE A 81 -7.17 5.27 13.32
N LEU A 82 -7.55 4.69 12.18
CA LEU A 82 -8.96 4.44 11.86
C LEU A 82 -9.63 3.46 12.83
N LYS A 83 -8.86 2.53 13.37
CA LYS A 83 -9.34 1.59 14.38
C LYS A 83 -9.59 2.29 15.71
N ASP A 84 -8.70 3.17 16.14
CA ASP A 84 -8.86 3.96 17.37
C ASP A 84 -10.08 4.90 17.31
N GLU A 85 -10.40 5.42 16.13
CA GLU A 85 -11.56 6.30 15.90
C GLU A 85 -12.87 5.53 15.62
N ASP A 86 -12.88 4.19 15.66
CA ASP A 86 -14.02 3.32 15.30
C ASP A 86 -14.59 3.61 13.89
N LEU A 87 -13.72 4.02 12.96
CA LEU A 87 -14.05 4.35 11.57
C LEU A 87 -13.79 3.20 10.60
N MET A 88 -13.36 2.04 11.10
CA MET A 88 -13.15 0.84 10.29
C MET A 88 -14.49 0.28 9.80
N ALA A 89 -14.55 -0.11 8.52
CA ALA A 89 -15.73 -0.82 8.01
C ALA A 89 -15.97 -2.12 8.78
N ARG A 90 -17.22 -2.38 9.17
CA ARG A 90 -17.63 -3.45 10.10
C ARG A 90 -17.24 -4.88 9.67
N ASP A 91 -16.94 -5.09 8.38
CA ASP A 91 -16.56 -6.39 7.80
C ASP A 91 -15.14 -6.43 7.19
N CYS A 92 -14.28 -5.48 7.55
CA CYS A 92 -12.96 -5.35 6.94
C CYS A 92 -11.99 -6.47 7.41
N LYS A 93 -11.80 -7.50 6.58
CA LYS A 93 -10.75 -8.54 6.74
C LYS A 93 -9.43 -8.17 6.05
N LEU A 94 -9.03 -6.89 6.10
CA LEU A 94 -7.68 -6.52 5.68
C LEU A 94 -6.69 -7.08 6.70
N ASN A 95 -6.14 -8.26 6.41
CA ASN A 95 -5.00 -8.80 7.12
C ASN A 95 -3.84 -7.81 6.92
N CYS A 96 -3.61 -6.95 7.91
CA CYS A 96 -2.45 -6.04 7.95
C CYS A 96 -1.11 -6.77 8.13
N ALA A 97 -1.04 -8.07 7.80
CA ALA A 97 0.18 -8.84 7.74
C ALA A 97 0.83 -8.61 6.37
N ILE A 98 1.56 -7.49 6.24
CA ILE A 98 2.58 -7.30 5.21
C ILE A 98 3.87 -7.97 5.69
#